data_AF-A0A256Y358-F1
#
_entry.id   AF-A0A256Y358-F1
#
_cell.length_a   1.000
_cell.length_b   1.000
_cell.length_c   1.000
_cell.angle_alpha   90.00
_cell.angle_beta   90.00
_cell.angle_gamma   90.00
#
_symmetry.space_group_name_H-M   'P 1'
#
loop_
_entity.id
_entity.type
_entity.pdbx_description
1 polymer ?
#
loop_
_entity_poly.entity_id
_entity_poly.type
_entity_poly.pdbx_seq_one_letter_code
_entity_poly.pdbx_strand_id
1 'polypeptide(L)'
;MNKKIKKFADVFFKKNKKKQKKVKQKKNIDLNFIYKNKYFIFTLFCILFIAFVPKFIFFILAIILCGVAAFLNRFSPIEIGFELTTFFCVCFSIVFGSFVGVIFGIILMTTYLFASDDLKKRWAFIPLICVIPVAYIASIFPYEKYFSIAIFGFLLTFLYDFLFDVIFNLTLGRVNIVKRVVFYITHFYFNYILFLYFGYKIIALLN
;
A
#
# COMPACT_ATOMS: atom_id res chain seq x y z
N MET A 1 -0.86 52.73 -51.85
CA MET A 1 -0.66 51.78 -50.74
C MET A 1 0.46 52.28 -49.82
N ASN A 2 0.15 52.56 -48.56
CA ASN A 2 0.95 53.44 -47.70
C ASN A 2 2.26 52.78 -47.22
N LYS A 3 3.43 53.36 -47.50
CA LYS A 3 4.77 52.82 -47.17
C LYS A 3 4.95 52.47 -45.69
N LYS A 4 4.17 53.11 -44.79
CA LYS A 4 4.17 52.82 -43.35
C LYS A 4 3.57 51.45 -43.01
N ILE A 5 2.57 50.97 -43.75
CA ILE A 5 1.90 49.69 -43.48
C ILE A 5 2.82 48.51 -43.81
N LYS A 6 3.56 48.60 -44.93
CA LYS A 6 4.51 47.54 -45.35
C LYS A 6 5.66 47.36 -44.35
N LYS A 7 6.17 48.47 -43.80
CA LYS A 7 7.25 48.45 -42.80
C LYS A 7 6.80 47.82 -41.47
N PHE A 8 5.54 47.98 -41.09
CA PHE A 8 4.99 47.38 -39.87
C PHE A 8 4.80 45.86 -40.01
N ALA A 9 4.31 45.40 -41.17
CA ALA A 9 4.17 43.97 -41.47
C ALA A 9 5.53 43.25 -41.44
N ASP A 10 6.57 43.83 -42.05
CA ASP A 10 7.91 43.22 -42.09
C ASP A 10 8.56 43.09 -40.70
N VAL A 11 8.34 44.08 -39.82
CA VAL A 11 8.84 44.03 -38.43
C VAL A 11 8.10 42.94 -37.63
N PHE A 12 6.79 42.82 -37.80
CA PHE A 12 5.98 41.81 -37.11
C PHE A 12 6.36 40.38 -37.54
N PHE A 13 6.53 40.15 -38.84
CA PHE A 13 6.95 38.84 -39.38
C PHE A 13 8.38 38.46 -38.96
N LYS A 14 9.33 39.40 -38.92
CA LYS A 14 10.70 39.13 -38.43
C LYS A 14 10.72 38.79 -36.93
N LYS A 15 9.89 39.45 -36.11
CA LYS A 15 9.82 39.21 -34.66
C LYS A 15 9.23 37.82 -34.36
N ASN A 16 8.23 37.38 -35.13
CA ASN A 16 7.64 36.04 -35.00
C ASN A 16 8.58 34.92 -35.48
N LYS A 17 9.32 35.10 -36.58
CA LYS A 17 10.33 34.12 -37.02
C LYS A 17 11.46 33.90 -36.00
N LYS A 18 11.90 34.96 -35.30
CA LYS A 18 12.91 34.83 -34.23
C LYS A 18 12.37 34.11 -32.98
N LYS A 19 11.10 34.31 -32.62
CA LYS A 19 10.45 33.55 -31.52
C LYS A 19 10.34 32.06 -31.85
N GLN A 20 9.96 31.69 -33.07
CA GLN A 20 9.85 30.28 -33.46
C GLN A 20 11.21 29.55 -33.50
N LYS A 21 12.30 30.21 -33.86
CA LYS A 21 13.65 29.61 -33.78
C LYS A 21 14.11 29.36 -32.34
N LYS A 22 13.80 30.26 -31.40
CA LYS A 22 14.12 30.05 -29.96
C LYS A 22 13.32 28.91 -29.32
N VAL A 23 12.09 28.64 -29.76
CA VAL A 23 11.27 27.52 -29.24
C VAL A 23 11.79 26.17 -29.76
N LYS A 24 12.31 26.09 -31.00
CA LYS A 24 12.91 24.86 -31.53
C LYS A 24 14.29 24.53 -30.92
N GLN A 25 15.03 25.52 -30.42
CA GLN A 25 16.34 25.28 -29.78
C GLN A 25 16.27 24.83 -28.31
N LYS A 26 15.11 24.87 -27.65
CA LYS A 26 14.97 24.54 -26.22
C LYS A 26 14.53 23.09 -25.94
N LYS A 27 14.57 22.21 -26.95
CA LYS A 27 14.10 20.82 -26.85
C LYS A 27 15.15 19.75 -27.17
N ASN A 28 16.44 20.10 -27.17
CA ASN A 28 17.50 19.12 -26.92
C ASN A 28 17.74 19.08 -25.42
N ILE A 29 16.79 18.50 -24.68
CA ILE A 29 17.11 17.98 -23.35
C ILE A 29 18.14 16.90 -23.61
N ASP A 30 19.36 17.09 -23.10
CA ASP A 30 20.48 16.17 -23.25
C ASP A 30 20.02 14.75 -22.94
N LEU A 31 19.74 13.97 -24.00
CA LEU A 31 19.28 12.59 -23.90
C LEU A 31 20.29 11.77 -23.08
N ASN A 32 21.57 12.12 -23.16
CA ASN A 32 22.65 11.54 -22.36
C ASN A 32 22.48 11.77 -20.84
N PHE A 33 21.92 12.89 -20.40
CA PHE A 33 21.59 13.11 -18.98
C PHE A 33 20.44 12.21 -18.53
N ILE A 34 19.42 12.05 -19.37
CA ILE A 34 18.30 11.13 -19.11
C ILE A 34 18.80 9.68 -19.05
N TYR A 35 19.65 9.25 -19.98
CA TYR A 35 20.20 7.90 -19.99
C TYR A 35 21.14 7.65 -18.81
N LYS A 36 22.05 8.58 -18.50
CA LYS A 36 22.96 8.46 -17.34
C LYS A 36 22.21 8.39 -16.01
N ASN A 37 21.13 9.17 -15.86
CA ASN A 37 20.24 9.07 -14.69
C ASN A 37 19.42 7.78 -14.67
N LYS A 38 18.97 7.27 -15.82
CA LYS A 38 18.27 5.97 -15.89
C LYS A 38 19.16 4.82 -15.43
N TYR A 39 20.43 4.79 -15.88
CA TYR A 39 21.38 3.78 -15.42
C TYR A 39 21.72 3.95 -13.95
N PHE A 40 21.87 5.18 -13.46
CA PHE A 40 22.09 5.41 -12.03
C PHE A 40 20.90 4.94 -11.17
N ILE A 41 19.67 5.28 -11.57
CA ILE A 41 18.44 4.82 -10.90
C ILE A 41 18.32 3.30 -10.97
N PHE A 42 18.63 2.68 -12.12
CA PHE A 42 18.59 1.23 -12.28
C PHE A 42 19.64 0.53 -11.43
N THR A 43 20.89 1.01 -11.41
CA THR A 43 21.96 0.44 -10.59
C THR A 43 21.68 0.62 -9.10
N LEU A 44 21.16 1.78 -8.68
CA LEU A 44 20.72 2.02 -7.31
C LEU A 44 19.56 1.07 -6.94
N PHE A 45 18.58 0.91 -7.83
CA PHE A 45 17.50 -0.06 -7.66
C PHE A 45 18.03 -1.49 -7.55
N CYS A 46 18.99 -1.91 -8.39
CA CYS A 46 19.60 -3.24 -8.34
C CYS A 46 20.42 -3.46 -7.07
N ILE A 47 21.19 -2.49 -6.59
CA ILE A 47 21.96 -2.60 -5.34
C ILE A 47 21.00 -2.72 -4.14
N LEU A 48 19.95 -1.89 -4.10
CA LEU A 48 18.91 -2.02 -3.09
C LEU A 48 18.20 -3.37 -3.22
N PHE A 49 17.84 -3.79 -4.42
CA PHE A 49 17.19 -5.07 -4.68
C PHE A 49 18.05 -6.23 -4.17
N ILE A 50 19.35 -6.26 -4.48
CA ILE A 50 20.31 -7.28 -4.02
C ILE A 50 20.44 -7.29 -2.49
N ALA A 51 20.51 -6.12 -1.87
CA ALA A 51 20.58 -6.00 -0.40
C ALA A 51 19.31 -6.48 0.31
N PHE A 52 18.16 -6.42 -0.38
CA PHE A 52 16.86 -6.77 0.17
C PHE A 52 16.26 -8.08 -0.41
N VAL A 53 16.95 -8.84 -1.27
CA VAL A 53 16.37 -10.02 -1.99
C VAL A 53 15.65 -11.01 -1.08
N PRO A 54 16.23 -11.47 0.06
CA PRO A 54 15.54 -12.44 0.91
C PRO A 54 14.24 -11.87 1.50
N LYS A 55 14.29 -10.58 1.87
CA LYS A 55 13.16 -9.83 2.44
C LYS A 55 12.10 -9.53 1.37
N PHE A 56 12.53 -9.29 0.13
CA PHE A 56 11.68 -9.07 -1.04
C PHE A 56 10.96 -10.34 -1.49
N ILE A 57 11.62 -11.50 -1.44
CA ILE A 57 10.96 -12.80 -1.69
C ILE A 57 9.84 -13.03 -0.67
N PHE A 58 10.09 -12.74 0.61
CA PHE A 58 9.06 -12.87 1.65
C PHE A 58 7.90 -11.88 1.43
N PHE A 59 8.20 -10.66 0.99
CA PHE A 59 7.19 -9.67 0.60
C PHE A 59 6.27 -10.19 -0.51
N ILE A 60 6.84 -10.77 -1.58
CA ILE A 60 6.07 -11.39 -2.66
C ILE A 60 5.23 -12.56 -2.14
N LEU A 61 5.83 -13.43 -1.31
CA LEU A 61 5.14 -14.59 -0.74
C LEU A 61 3.94 -14.16 0.10
N ALA A 62 4.08 -13.12 0.93
CA ALA A 62 3.00 -12.57 1.73
C ALA A 62 1.86 -11.99 0.87
N ILE A 63 2.17 -11.34 -0.27
CA ILE A 63 1.15 -10.90 -1.24
C ILE A 63 0.39 -12.10 -1.81
N ILE A 64 1.12 -13.15 -2.22
CA ILE A 64 0.51 -14.37 -2.77
C ILE A 64 -0.38 -15.03 -1.72
N LEU A 65 0.10 -15.19 -0.48
CA LEU A 65 -0.67 -15.79 0.62
C LEU A 65 -1.92 -14.98 0.95
N CYS A 66 -1.84 -13.65 0.97
CA CYS A 66 -3.00 -12.79 1.19
C CYS A 66 -4.01 -12.92 0.04
N GLY A 67 -3.53 -12.98 -1.21
CA GLY A 67 -4.38 -13.24 -2.38
C GLY A 67 -5.08 -14.61 -2.33
N VAL A 68 -4.36 -15.66 -1.93
CA VAL A 68 -4.93 -17.00 -1.73
C VAL A 68 -5.96 -17.01 -0.61
N ALA A 69 -5.66 -16.37 0.53
CA ALA A 69 -6.60 -16.24 1.65
C ALA A 69 -7.91 -15.55 1.22
N ALA A 70 -7.80 -14.44 0.49
CA ALA A 70 -8.95 -13.74 -0.07
C ALA A 70 -9.74 -14.60 -1.07
N PHE A 71 -9.05 -15.36 -1.92
CA PHE A 71 -9.69 -16.28 -2.86
C PHE A 71 -10.42 -17.40 -2.13
N LEU A 72 -9.84 -17.98 -1.08
CA LEU A 72 -10.51 -18.99 -0.24
C LEU A 72 -11.78 -18.43 0.42
N ASN A 73 -11.74 -17.21 0.94
CA ASN A 73 -12.93 -16.56 1.51
C ASN A 73 -14.04 -16.37 0.47
N ARG A 74 -13.70 -16.11 -0.80
CA ARG A 74 -14.68 -15.93 -1.88
C ARG A 74 -15.51 -17.19 -2.15
N PHE A 75 -14.94 -18.38 -2.00
CA PHE A 75 -15.67 -19.65 -2.23
C PHE A 75 -16.27 -20.24 -0.97
N SER A 76 -15.99 -19.64 0.20
CA SER A 76 -16.57 -20.09 1.45
C SER A 76 -18.04 -19.64 1.54
N PRO A 77 -19.00 -20.55 1.78
CA PRO A 77 -20.39 -20.17 2.02
C PRO A 77 -20.60 -19.43 3.34
N ILE A 78 -19.59 -19.44 4.23
CA ILE A 78 -19.55 -18.75 5.50
C ILE A 78 -18.56 -17.58 5.39
N GLU A 79 -18.94 -16.41 5.90
CA GLU A 79 -18.05 -15.24 6.02
C GLU A 79 -16.98 -15.51 7.08
N ILE A 80 -15.93 -16.25 6.69
CA ILE A 80 -14.78 -16.56 7.54
C ILE A 80 -13.81 -15.37 7.49
N GLY A 81 -13.40 -14.91 8.66
CA GLY A 81 -12.41 -13.84 8.85
C GLY A 81 -10.97 -14.24 8.56
N PHE A 82 -10.71 -15.03 7.51
CA PHE A 82 -9.35 -15.44 7.17
C PHE A 82 -8.63 -14.33 6.40
N GLU A 83 -8.17 -13.30 7.12
CA GLU A 83 -7.49 -12.14 6.56
C GLU A 83 -6.06 -12.04 7.12
N LEU A 84 -5.07 -12.19 6.24
CA LEU A 84 -3.65 -12.18 6.60
C LEU A 84 -3.03 -10.77 6.60
N THR A 85 -3.77 -9.76 6.14
CA THR A 85 -3.27 -8.40 5.96
C THR A 85 -2.76 -7.82 7.26
N THR A 86 -3.56 -7.89 8.33
CA THR A 86 -3.19 -7.36 9.64
C THR A 86 -1.94 -8.03 10.20
N PHE A 87 -1.87 -9.37 10.13
CA PHE A 87 -0.71 -10.14 10.57
C PHE A 87 0.60 -9.66 9.91
N PHE A 88 0.62 -9.62 8.58
CA PHE A 88 1.81 -9.20 7.84
C PHE A 88 2.10 -7.70 8.01
N CYS A 89 1.07 -6.85 8.04
CA CYS A 89 1.25 -5.41 8.27
C CYS A 89 1.97 -5.14 9.60
N VAL A 90 1.54 -5.79 10.69
CA VAL A 90 2.17 -5.65 12.02
C VAL A 90 3.62 -6.13 11.98
N CYS A 91 3.88 -7.32 11.43
CA CYS A 91 5.24 -7.88 11.37
C CYS A 91 6.20 -6.97 10.58
N PHE A 92 5.76 -6.47 9.41
CA PHE A 92 6.57 -5.56 8.60
C PHE A 92 6.74 -4.19 9.24
N SER A 93 5.72 -3.67 9.93
CA SER A 93 5.81 -2.43 10.70
C SER A 93 6.83 -2.50 11.83
N ILE A 94 6.89 -3.62 12.55
CA ILE A 94 7.85 -3.82 13.65
C ILE A 94 9.28 -3.81 13.10
N VAL A 95 9.53 -4.50 11.99
CA VAL A 95 10.89 -4.69 11.46
C VAL A 95 11.39 -3.51 10.64
N PHE A 96 10.55 -2.94 9.78
CA PHE A 96 10.94 -1.92 8.80
C PHE A 96 10.40 -0.51 9.12
N GLY A 97 9.60 -0.38 10.18
CA GLY A 97 8.99 0.87 10.61
C GLY A 97 7.63 1.16 9.95
N SER A 98 6.95 2.20 10.46
CA SER A 98 5.58 2.57 10.07
C SER A 98 5.41 2.80 8.58
N PHE A 99 6.34 3.51 7.93
CA PHE A 99 6.20 3.85 6.52
C PHE A 99 6.13 2.62 5.62
N VAL A 100 7.02 1.65 5.84
CA VAL A 100 7.04 0.39 5.08
C VAL A 100 5.81 -0.44 5.41
N GLY A 101 5.44 -0.53 6.69
CA GLY A 101 4.25 -1.27 7.10
C GLY A 101 2.93 -0.69 6.56
N VAL A 102 2.81 0.64 6.45
CA VAL A 102 1.65 1.31 5.83
C VAL A 102 1.59 0.99 4.34
N ILE A 103 2.67 1.21 3.59
CA ILE A 103 2.71 0.91 2.15
C ILE A 103 2.37 -0.55 1.91
N PHE A 104 2.97 -1.44 2.71
CA PHE A 104 2.76 -2.86 2.53
C PHE A 104 1.36 -3.31 2.90
N GLY A 105 0.83 -2.84 4.03
CA GLY A 105 -0.53 -3.14 4.44
C GLY A 105 -1.56 -2.62 3.43
N ILE A 106 -1.33 -1.45 2.81
CA ILE A 106 -2.15 -0.95 1.71
C ILE A 106 -2.08 -1.88 0.50
N ILE A 107 -0.90 -2.35 0.12
CA ILE A 107 -0.74 -3.30 -1.01
C ILE A 107 -1.49 -4.61 -0.71
N LEU A 108 -1.27 -5.20 0.46
CA LEU A 108 -1.92 -6.46 0.87
C LEU A 108 -3.43 -6.32 0.92
N MET A 109 -3.93 -5.23 1.52
CA MET A 109 -5.36 -4.95 1.58
C MET A 109 -5.94 -4.77 0.17
N THR A 110 -5.24 -4.03 -0.69
CA THR A 110 -5.65 -3.86 -2.09
C THR A 110 -5.72 -5.20 -2.81
N THR A 111 -4.75 -6.09 -2.61
CA THR A 111 -4.78 -7.47 -3.14
C THR A 111 -5.98 -8.25 -2.60
N TYR A 112 -6.25 -8.18 -1.29
CA TYR A 112 -7.41 -8.82 -0.67
C TYR A 112 -8.73 -8.33 -1.29
N LEU A 113 -8.86 -7.01 -1.47
CA LEU A 113 -10.01 -6.36 -2.09
C LEU A 113 -10.20 -6.74 -3.56
N PHE A 114 -9.11 -6.91 -4.32
CA PHE A 114 -9.19 -7.36 -5.71
C PHE A 114 -9.56 -8.84 -5.83
N ALA A 115 -9.24 -9.66 -4.85
CA ALA A 115 -9.55 -11.09 -4.85
C ALA A 115 -10.92 -11.42 -4.23
N SER A 116 -11.41 -10.62 -3.28
CA SER A 116 -12.74 -10.72 -2.67
C SER A 116 -13.82 -10.08 -3.55
N ASP A 117 -14.96 -10.75 -3.74
CA ASP A 117 -16.12 -10.16 -4.43
C ASP A 117 -17.01 -9.33 -3.48
N ASP A 118 -16.94 -9.61 -2.18
CA ASP A 118 -17.79 -8.97 -1.16
C ASP A 118 -17.42 -7.51 -0.93
N LEU A 119 -16.14 -7.17 -1.09
CA LEU A 119 -15.64 -5.79 -0.89
C LEU A 119 -15.60 -4.97 -2.18
N LYS A 120 -15.65 -5.59 -3.36
CA LYS A 120 -15.69 -4.88 -4.66
C LYS A 120 -16.95 -4.06 -4.86
N LYS A 121 -18.08 -4.50 -4.27
CA LYS A 121 -19.37 -3.89 -4.56
C LYS A 121 -19.59 -2.58 -3.82
N ARG A 122 -18.94 -2.34 -2.67
CA ARG A 122 -19.15 -1.16 -1.83
C ARG A 122 -17.91 -0.90 -0.93
N TRP A 123 -17.07 0.06 -1.31
CA TRP A 123 -16.12 0.80 -0.45
C TRP A 123 -14.75 0.15 -0.13
N ALA A 124 -13.97 -0.08 -1.19
CA ALA A 124 -12.57 -0.50 -1.13
C ALA A 124 -11.63 0.42 -0.29
N PHE A 125 -12.04 1.64 0.08
CA PHE A 125 -11.15 2.56 0.79
C PHE A 125 -11.19 2.43 2.32
N ILE A 126 -12.28 1.96 2.93
CA ILE A 126 -12.41 1.94 4.40
C ILE A 126 -11.37 1.01 5.04
N PRO A 127 -11.19 -0.24 4.57
CA PRO A 127 -10.12 -1.12 5.05
C PRO A 127 -8.72 -0.51 4.89
N LEU A 128 -8.48 0.23 3.79
CA LEU A 128 -7.18 0.86 3.52
C LEU A 128 -6.82 1.92 4.56
N ILE A 129 -7.79 2.71 5.02
CA ILE A 129 -7.57 3.72 6.05
C ILE A 129 -7.29 3.06 7.41
N CYS A 130 -7.96 1.95 7.72
CA CYS A 130 -7.81 1.25 9.01
C CYS A 130 -6.41 0.65 9.21
N VAL A 131 -5.71 0.33 8.12
CA VAL A 131 -4.32 -0.16 8.16
C VAL A 131 -3.33 0.88 8.69
N ILE A 132 -3.59 2.18 8.46
CA ILE A 132 -2.66 3.26 8.82
C ILE A 132 -2.35 3.30 10.33
N PRO A 133 -3.35 3.42 11.22
CA PRO A 133 -3.09 3.45 12.67
C PRO A 133 -2.49 2.14 13.19
N VAL A 134 -2.88 0.99 12.63
CA VAL A 134 -2.31 -0.32 12.98
C VAL A 134 -0.81 -0.33 12.72
N ALA A 135 -0.40 0.07 11.51
CA ALA A 135 0.99 0.10 11.10
C ALA A 135 1.81 1.08 11.95
N TYR A 136 1.22 2.23 12.30
CA TYR A 136 1.88 3.25 13.11
C TYR A 136 2.12 2.77 14.53
N ILE A 137 1.08 2.24 15.20
CA ILE A 137 1.19 1.72 16.57
C ILE A 137 2.14 0.53 16.63
N ALA A 138 2.05 -0.40 15.68
CA ALA A 138 2.95 -1.55 15.59
C ALA A 138 4.44 -1.16 15.58
N SER A 139 4.78 -0.04 14.94
CA SER A 139 6.18 0.40 14.81
C SER A 139 6.71 1.21 15.99
N ILE A 140 5.84 1.96 16.68
CA ILE A 140 6.27 2.92 17.73
C ILE A 140 6.13 2.30 19.11
N PHE A 141 5.13 1.45 19.32
CA PHE A 141 4.85 0.89 20.62
C PHE A 141 5.86 -0.21 20.96
N PRO A 142 6.63 -0.10 22.06
CA PRO A 142 7.65 -1.08 22.43
C PRO A 142 6.99 -2.31 23.06
N TYR A 143 6.28 -3.09 22.23
CA TYR A 143 5.43 -4.19 22.69
C TYR A 143 6.19 -5.22 23.52
N GLU A 144 7.45 -5.50 23.19
CA GLU A 144 8.30 -6.50 23.87
C GLU A 144 8.46 -6.27 25.38
N LYS A 145 8.26 -5.02 25.84
CA LYS A 145 8.34 -4.67 27.27
C LYS A 145 7.06 -4.96 28.04
N TYR A 146 5.91 -5.02 27.35
CA TYR A 146 4.59 -5.01 27.98
C TYR A 146 3.74 -6.23 27.63
N PHE A 147 3.91 -6.79 26.43
CA PHE A 147 3.06 -7.84 25.87
C PHE A 147 3.86 -8.85 25.06
N SER A 148 3.33 -10.07 24.95
CA SER A 148 3.79 -11.01 23.92
C SER A 148 3.34 -10.54 22.52
N ILE A 149 4.05 -10.95 21.47
CA ILE A 149 3.64 -10.63 20.09
C ILE A 149 2.21 -11.11 19.77
N ALA A 150 1.78 -12.22 20.38
CA ALA A 150 0.43 -12.77 20.23
C ALA A 150 -0.65 -11.83 20.79
N ILE A 151 -0.44 -11.34 22.02
CA ILE A 151 -1.38 -10.40 22.66
C ILE A 151 -1.35 -9.06 21.94
N PHE A 152 -0.16 -8.56 21.60
CA PHE A 152 -0.02 -7.29 20.88
C PHE A 152 -0.69 -7.32 19.50
N GLY A 153 -0.44 -8.39 18.73
CA GLY A 153 -1.09 -8.61 17.44
C GLY A 153 -2.61 -8.72 17.56
N PHE A 154 -3.12 -9.44 18.56
CA PHE A 154 -4.56 -9.51 18.84
C PHE A 154 -5.18 -8.13 19.14
N LEU A 155 -4.52 -7.31 19.97
CA LEU A 155 -4.98 -5.95 20.29
C LEU A 155 -5.01 -5.06 19.04
N LEU A 156 -4.04 -5.22 18.13
CA LEU A 156 -4.01 -4.48 16.87
C LEU A 156 -5.05 -4.97 15.87
N THR A 157 -5.33 -6.27 15.81
CA THR A 157 -6.49 -6.80 15.08
C THR A 157 -7.78 -6.22 15.65
N PHE A 158 -7.91 -6.12 16.98
CA PHE A 158 -9.08 -5.51 17.62
C PHE A 158 -9.23 -4.05 17.24
N LEU A 159 -8.13 -3.29 17.28
CA LEU A 159 -8.14 -1.90 16.83
C LEU A 159 -8.56 -1.78 15.36
N TYR A 160 -8.01 -2.63 14.48
CA TYR A 160 -8.35 -2.65 13.07
C TYR A 160 -9.85 -2.89 12.85
N ASP A 161 -10.40 -3.95 13.45
CA ASP A 161 -11.81 -4.32 13.31
C ASP A 161 -12.75 -3.28 13.94
N PHE A 162 -12.35 -2.70 15.08
CA PHE A 162 -13.10 -1.63 15.74
C PHE A 162 -13.15 -0.37 14.87
N LEU A 163 -12.02 0.06 14.31
CA LEU A 163 -11.98 1.20 13.39
C LEU A 163 -12.80 0.94 12.14
N PHE A 164 -12.70 -0.27 11.59
CA PHE A 164 -13.50 -0.69 10.46
C PHE A 164 -14.99 -0.60 10.80
N ASP A 165 -15.42 -1.14 11.94
CA ASP A 165 -16.82 -1.10 12.39
C ASP A 165 -17.33 0.33 12.62
N VAL A 166 -16.55 1.17 13.30
CA VAL A 166 -16.91 2.58 13.57
C VAL A 166 -17.07 3.35 12.26
N ILE A 167 -16.08 3.30 11.37
CA ILE A 167 -16.13 4.03 10.09
C ILE A 167 -17.29 3.49 9.25
N PHE A 168 -17.49 2.18 9.23
CA PHE A 168 -18.56 1.54 8.47
C PHE A 168 -19.95 1.93 9.00
N ASN A 169 -20.18 1.86 10.32
CA ASN A 169 -21.46 2.18 10.93
C ASN A 169 -21.82 3.66 10.77
N LEU A 170 -20.83 4.56 10.87
CA LEU A 170 -21.02 6.00 10.65
C LEU A 170 -21.38 6.35 9.21
N THR A 171 -20.93 5.54 8.24
CA THR A 171 -21.07 5.88 6.81
C THR A 171 -22.23 5.17 6.13
N LEU A 172 -22.62 3.95 6.54
CA LEU A 172 -23.42 3.07 5.67
C LEU A 172 -24.65 2.39 6.30
N GLY A 173 -24.79 2.40 7.63
CA GLY A 173 -25.97 1.81 8.29
C GLY A 173 -26.06 0.27 8.18
N ARG A 174 -27.21 -0.27 8.62
CA ARG A 174 -27.42 -1.65 9.12
C ARG A 174 -26.93 -2.77 8.19
N VAL A 175 -26.08 -3.63 8.73
CA VAL A 175 -25.66 -4.93 8.17
C VAL A 175 -26.22 -6.06 9.04
N ASN A 176 -26.29 -7.28 8.48
CA ASN A 176 -26.60 -8.47 9.25
C ASN A 176 -25.54 -8.70 10.35
N ILE A 177 -25.91 -8.37 11.59
CA ILE A 177 -25.04 -8.41 12.77
C ILE A 177 -24.44 -9.80 12.96
N VAL A 178 -25.22 -10.86 12.70
CA VAL A 178 -24.78 -12.25 12.93
C VAL A 178 -23.57 -12.59 12.06
N LYS A 179 -23.64 -12.27 10.78
CA LYS A 179 -22.55 -12.53 9.82
C LYS A 179 -21.28 -11.77 10.19
N ARG A 180 -21.43 -10.50 10.58
CA ARG A 180 -20.33 -9.65 11.06
C ARG A 180 -19.67 -10.19 12.32
N VAL A 181 -20.46 -10.64 13.31
CA VAL A 181 -19.92 -11.21 14.55
C VAL A 181 -19.13 -12.50 14.26
N VAL A 182 -19.63 -13.36 13.37
CA VAL A 182 -18.90 -14.56 12.94
C VAL A 182 -17.58 -14.19 12.27
N PHE A 183 -17.58 -13.19 11.38
CA PHE A 183 -16.36 -12.69 10.76
C PHE A 183 -15.35 -12.21 11.80
N TYR A 184 -15.75 -11.34 12.75
CA TYR A 184 -14.81 -10.83 13.77
C TYR A 184 -14.27 -11.90 14.70
N ILE A 185 -15.12 -12.82 15.18
CA ILE A 185 -14.67 -13.90 16.07
C ILE A 185 -13.63 -14.77 15.34
N THR A 186 -13.91 -15.13 14.10
CA THR A 186 -12.97 -15.95 13.31
C THR A 186 -11.71 -15.16 12.96
N HIS A 187 -11.82 -13.87 12.62
CA HIS A 187 -10.69 -12.99 12.33
C HIS A 187 -9.74 -12.82 13.52
N PHE A 188 -10.30 -12.59 14.71
CA PHE A 188 -9.53 -12.53 15.95
C PHE A 188 -8.84 -13.85 16.26
N TYR A 189 -9.58 -14.95 16.17
CA TYR A 189 -9.05 -16.28 16.47
C TYR A 189 -7.90 -16.65 15.52
N PHE A 190 -8.07 -16.43 14.22
CA PHE A 190 -7.02 -16.70 13.23
C PHE A 190 -5.79 -15.82 13.43
N ASN A 191 -5.97 -14.51 13.62
CA ASN A 191 -4.82 -13.62 13.85
C ASN A 191 -4.08 -13.99 15.14
N TYR A 192 -4.79 -14.27 16.22
CA TYR A 192 -4.17 -14.69 17.48
C TYR A 192 -3.30 -15.94 17.30
N ILE A 193 -3.83 -16.97 16.60
CA ILE A 193 -3.07 -18.18 16.26
C ILE A 193 -1.85 -17.84 15.41
N LEU A 194 -2.00 -17.01 14.38
CA LEU A 194 -0.89 -16.64 13.50
C LEU A 194 0.22 -15.95 14.28
N PHE A 195 -0.10 -14.98 15.14
CA PHE A 195 0.90 -14.32 15.97
C PHE A 195 1.52 -15.26 17.01
N LEU A 196 0.73 -16.15 17.62
CA LEU A 196 1.20 -17.12 18.61
C LEU A 196 2.25 -18.08 18.03
N TYR A 197 2.00 -18.63 16.84
CA TYR A 197 2.87 -19.67 16.26
C TYR A 197 3.92 -19.14 15.28
N PHE A 198 3.63 -18.03 14.59
CA PHE A 198 4.46 -17.53 13.50
C PHE A 198 5.01 -16.12 13.75
N GLY A 199 4.43 -15.32 14.65
CA GLY A 199 4.82 -13.91 14.86
C GLY A 199 6.33 -13.70 15.03
N TYR A 200 6.92 -14.31 16.06
CA TYR A 200 8.37 -14.19 16.29
C TYR A 200 9.21 -14.81 15.17
N LYS A 201 8.76 -15.91 14.54
CA LYS A 201 9.48 -16.56 13.44
C LYS A 201 9.55 -15.67 12.21
N ILE A 202 8.46 -14.98 11.88
CA ILE A 202 8.41 -14.04 10.77
C ILE A 202 9.24 -12.80 11.06
N ILE A 203 9.13 -12.22 12.26
CA ILE A 203 9.96 -11.07 12.66
C ILE A 203 11.45 -11.42 12.59
N ALA A 204 11.85 -12.60 13.10
CA ALA A 204 13.23 -13.07 13.04
C ALA A 204 13.72 -13.32 11.60
N LEU A 205 12.85 -13.81 10.71
CA LEU A 205 13.19 -14.02 9.29
C LEU A 205 13.36 -12.69 8.53
N LEU A 206 12.67 -11.64 8.95
CA LEU A 206 12.68 -10.32 8.31
C LEU A 206 13.84 -9.43 8.79
N ASN A 207 14.36 -9.65 10.00
CA ASN A 207 15.53 -8.97 10.55
C ASN A 207 16.83 -9.42 9.88
#